data_AF-A0A846H451-F1
#
_entry.id   AF-A0A846H451-F1
#
_cell.length_a   1.000
_cell.length_b   1.000
_cell.length_c   1.000
_cell.angle_alpha   90.00
_cell.angle_beta   90.00
_cell.angle_gamma   90.00
#
_symmetry.space_group_name_H-M   'P 1'
#
loop_
_entity.id
_entity.type
_entity.pdbx_description
1 polymer ?
#
loop_
_entity_poly.entity_id
_entity_poly.type
_entity_poly.pdbx_seq_one_letter_code
_entity_poly.pdbx_strand_id
1 'polypeptide(L)'
;MVNNSTRTKSIKVYLFDDEKATIEEKAAATGVTASEYLRSCGLRRVLVAKPPADLITVRAIAGTLKSELMLLMHLGVETNNQQIINTVENAIALVDKTIAAAFNLDIPYPLPPTP
;
A
#
# COMPACT_ATOMS: atom_id res chain seq x y z
N MET A 1 3.73 40.84 8.74
CA MET A 1 3.62 39.37 8.70
C MET A 1 4.87 38.79 9.35
N VAL A 2 4.72 38.16 10.51
CA VAL A 2 5.83 37.56 11.26
C VAL A 2 6.16 36.23 10.59
N ASN A 3 7.27 36.18 9.84
CA ASN A 3 7.85 34.92 9.35
C ASN A 3 8.40 34.16 10.54
N ASN A 4 7.53 33.39 11.20
CA ASN A 4 7.92 32.44 12.24
C ASN A 4 8.65 31.27 11.57
N SER A 5 9.95 31.42 11.30
CA SER A 5 10.80 30.28 10.97
C SER A 5 10.92 29.42 12.22
N THR A 6 10.02 28.45 12.37
CA THR A 6 9.96 27.47 13.47
C THR A 6 11.15 26.50 13.49
N ARG A 7 12.17 26.73 12.65
CA ARG A 7 13.27 25.80 12.43
C ARG A 7 14.53 26.25 13.16
N THR A 8 14.87 25.51 14.21
CA THR A 8 16.04 25.77 15.07
C THR A 8 17.30 25.01 14.66
N LYS A 9 17.20 24.07 13.70
CA LYS A 9 18.31 23.22 13.25
C LYS A 9 18.49 23.23 11.73
N SER A 10 19.73 23.44 11.27
CA SER A 10 20.14 23.31 9.87
C SER A 10 20.92 22.02 9.65
N ILE A 11 20.69 21.36 8.52
CA ILE A 11 21.47 20.18 8.09
C ILE A 11 22.23 20.63 6.84
N LYS A 12 23.54 20.41 6.82
CA LYS A 12 24.37 20.58 5.63
C LYS A 12 24.50 19.24 4.93
N VAL A 13 24.28 19.22 3.63
CA VAL A 13 24.41 18.03 2.79
C VAL A 13 25.46 18.35 1.74
N TYR A 14 26.43 17.47 1.58
CA TYR A 14 27.41 17.53 0.51
C TYR A 14 26.89 16.68 -0.64
N LEU A 15 26.92 17.24 -1.84
CA LEU A 15 26.39 16.65 -3.06
C LEU A 15 27.43 16.84 -4.16
N PHE A 16 27.52 15.88 -5.07
CA PHE A 16 28.19 16.07 -6.35
C PHE A 16 27.29 16.89 -7.29
N ASP A 17 27.89 17.45 -8.36
CA ASP A 17 27.18 18.37 -9.26
C ASP A 17 26.00 17.70 -9.99
N ASP A 18 26.15 16.42 -10.34
CA ASP A 18 25.11 15.59 -10.96
C ASP A 18 23.95 15.29 -9.99
N GLU A 19 24.27 15.00 -8.73
CA GLU A 19 23.27 14.81 -7.67
C GLU A 19 22.48 16.09 -7.41
N LYS A 20 23.18 17.23 -7.38
CA LYS A 20 22.56 18.55 -7.20
C LYS A 20 21.60 18.86 -8.34
N ALA A 21 22.02 18.69 -9.59
CA ALA A 21 21.18 18.91 -10.76
C ALA A 21 19.91 18.05 -10.71
N THR A 22 20.07 16.76 -10.36
CA THR A 22 18.95 15.82 -10.23
C THR A 22 17.97 16.23 -9.13
N ILE A 23 18.45 16.73 -8.00
CA ILE A 23 17.61 17.18 -6.89
C ILE A 23 16.82 18.44 -7.27
N GLU A 24 17.48 19.39 -7.93
CA GLU A 24 16.86 20.65 -8.36
C GLU A 24 15.77 20.40 -9.42
N GLU A 25 16.03 19.52 -10.39
CA GLU A 25 15.05 19.10 -11.39
C GLU A 25 13.79 18.50 -10.74
N LYS A 26 13.98 17.56 -9.80
CA LYS A 26 12.86 16.90 -9.12
C LYS A 26 12.10 17.82 -8.17
N ALA A 27 12.79 18.77 -7.55
CA ALA A 27 12.17 19.81 -6.74
C ALA A 27 11.30 20.75 -7.60
N ALA A 28 11.83 21.17 -8.76
CA ALA A 28 11.09 21.99 -9.72
C ALA A 28 9.83 21.28 -10.24
N ALA A 29 9.93 19.98 -10.56
CA ALA A 29 8.78 19.17 -11.00
C ALA A 29 7.67 19.06 -9.96
N THR A 30 7.99 19.27 -8.67
CA THR A 30 7.03 19.23 -7.55
C THR A 30 6.63 20.61 -7.05
N GLY A 31 7.16 21.69 -7.67
CA GLY A 31 6.84 23.08 -7.31
C GLY A 31 7.38 23.53 -5.96
N VAL A 32 8.37 22.84 -5.40
CA VAL A 32 8.96 23.15 -4.09
C VAL A 32 10.45 23.47 -4.19
N THR A 33 11.03 24.08 -3.17
CA THR A 33 12.47 24.32 -3.14
C THR A 33 13.24 23.00 -2.97
N ALA A 34 14.49 22.93 -3.44
CA ALA A 34 15.36 21.77 -3.20
C ALA A 34 15.47 21.39 -1.71
N SER A 35 15.45 22.39 -0.83
CA SER A 35 15.51 22.19 0.62
C SER A 35 14.25 21.53 1.18
N GLU A 36 13.07 21.89 0.67
CA GLU A 36 11.80 21.29 1.04
C GLU A 36 11.63 19.92 0.42
N TYR A 37 12.09 19.76 -0.82
CA TYR A 37 12.12 18.48 -1.51
C TYR A 37 12.94 17.45 -0.70
N LEU A 38 14.19 17.75 -0.37
CA LEU A 38 15.06 16.88 0.44
C LEU A 38 14.45 16.56 1.81
N ARG A 39 13.85 17.57 2.45
CA ARG A 39 13.16 17.38 3.73
C ARG A 39 11.96 16.45 3.57
N SER A 40 11.17 16.65 2.53
CA SER A 40 10.00 15.81 2.25
C SER A 40 10.43 14.37 1.96
N CYS A 41 11.51 14.15 1.21
CA CYS A 41 12.06 12.83 0.98
C CYS A 41 12.55 12.19 2.29
N GLY A 42 13.26 12.95 3.14
CA GLY A 42 13.74 12.48 4.43
C GLY A 42 12.63 12.13 5.42
N LEU A 43 11.56 12.93 5.45
CA LEU A 43 10.39 12.71 6.32
C LEU A 43 9.42 11.66 5.78
N ARG A 44 9.26 11.56 4.45
CA ARG A 44 8.40 10.57 3.77
C ARG A 44 9.08 9.24 3.52
N ARG A 45 10.39 9.11 3.77
CA ARG A 45 11.01 7.80 3.99
C ARG A 45 10.39 7.23 5.27
N VAL A 46 9.15 6.76 5.14
CA VAL A 46 8.70 5.55 5.80
C VAL A 46 9.83 4.59 5.50
N LEU A 47 10.59 4.26 6.53
CA LEU A 47 11.42 3.07 6.49
C LEU A 47 10.41 1.97 6.20
N VAL A 48 10.22 1.62 4.93
CA VAL A 48 9.39 0.49 4.53
C VAL A 48 10.20 -0.71 5.00
N ALA A 49 10.10 -0.98 6.30
CA ALA A 49 10.60 -2.18 6.88
C ALA A 49 9.95 -3.29 6.06
N LYS A 50 10.78 -4.18 5.52
CA LYS A 50 10.29 -5.38 4.87
C LYS A 50 9.22 -5.97 5.81
N PRO A 51 8.00 -6.27 5.32
CA PRO A 51 6.99 -6.85 6.18
C PRO A 51 7.59 -8.06 6.88
N PRO A 52 7.31 -8.26 8.18
CA PRO A 52 7.74 -9.46 8.91
C PRO A 52 7.54 -10.72 8.06
N ALA A 53 8.48 -11.67 8.14
CA ALA A 53 8.38 -12.92 7.38
C ALA A 53 7.03 -13.62 7.61
N ASP A 54 6.47 -13.48 8.81
CA ASP A 54 5.16 -13.99 9.19
C ASP A 54 4.03 -13.39 8.34
N LEU A 55 4.05 -12.09 8.03
CA LEU A 55 3.03 -11.46 7.18
C LEU A 55 3.12 -11.95 5.73
N ILE A 56 4.34 -12.21 5.24
CA ILE A 56 4.53 -12.77 3.89
C ILE A 56 3.96 -14.19 3.84
N THR A 57 4.21 -15.00 4.88
CA THR A 57 3.65 -16.35 5.03
C THR A 57 2.12 -16.32 5.12
N VAL A 58 1.54 -15.42 5.91
CA VAL A 58 0.08 -15.21 6.00
C VAL A 58 -0.50 -14.88 4.63
N ARG A 59 0.12 -13.97 3.86
CA ARG A 59 -0.32 -13.63 2.51
C ARG A 59 -0.25 -14.83 1.56
N ALA A 60 0.81 -15.61 1.62
CA ALA A 60 0.98 -16.79 0.77
C ALA A 60 -0.11 -17.84 1.07
N ILE A 61 -0.31 -18.19 2.35
CA ILE A 61 -1.32 -19.16 2.77
C ILE A 61 -2.74 -18.67 2.42
N ALA A 62 -3.04 -17.40 2.68
CA ALA A 62 -4.32 -16.79 2.33
C ALA A 62 -4.58 -16.80 0.81
N GLY A 63 -3.55 -16.58 -0.01
CA GLY A 63 -3.63 -16.68 -1.47
C GLY A 63 -3.92 -18.11 -1.96
N THR A 64 -3.29 -19.12 -1.35
CA THR A 64 -3.58 -20.53 -1.64
C THR A 64 -5.03 -20.87 -1.29
N LEU A 65 -5.48 -20.47 -0.09
CA LEU A 65 -6.86 -20.68 0.34
C LEU A 65 -7.87 -20.01 -0.61
N LYS A 66 -7.60 -18.79 -1.06
CA LYS A 66 -8.46 -18.09 -2.04
C LYS A 66 -8.56 -18.86 -3.37
N SER A 67 -7.46 -19.46 -3.82
CA SER A 67 -7.44 -20.27 -5.05
C SER A 67 -8.29 -21.53 -4.90
N GLU A 68 -8.20 -22.22 -3.76
CA GLU A 68 -9.03 -23.39 -3.45
C GLU A 68 -10.53 -23.02 -3.36
N LEU A 69 -10.83 -21.87 -2.74
CA LEU A 69 -12.19 -21.33 -2.69
C LEU A 69 -12.74 -21.03 -4.09
N MET A 70 -11.94 -20.43 -4.98
CA MET A 70 -12.37 -20.20 -6.37
C MET A 70 -12.66 -21.50 -7.13
N LEU A 71 -11.91 -22.57 -6.87
CA LEU A 71 -12.22 -23.89 -7.44
C LEU A 71 -13.55 -24.44 -6.91
N LEU A 72 -13.82 -24.29 -5.61
CA LEU A 72 -15.11 -24.67 -5.02
C LEU A 72 -16.27 -23.82 -5.55
N MET A 73 -16.04 -22.54 -5.83
CA MET A 73 -17.02 -21.67 -6.49
C MET A 73 -17.39 -22.21 -7.87
N HIS A 74 -16.38 -22.60 -8.66
CA HIS A 74 -16.59 -23.17 -9.99
C HIS A 74 -17.44 -24.45 -9.94
N LEU A 75 -17.13 -25.36 -9.02
CA LEU A 75 -17.94 -26.57 -8.78
C LEU A 75 -19.37 -26.23 -8.29
N GLY A 76 -19.52 -25.19 -7.48
CA GLY A 76 -20.83 -24.67 -7.06
C GLY A 76 -21.67 -24.16 -8.22
N VAL A 77 -21.05 -23.50 -9.20
CA VAL A 77 -21.69 -23.05 -10.45
C VAL A 77 -22.09 -24.25 -11.32
N GLU A 78 -21.20 -25.23 -11.50
CA GLU A 78 -21.50 -26.44 -12.30
C GLU A 78 -22.64 -27.27 -11.71
N THR A 79 -22.75 -27.30 -10.38
CA THR A 79 -23.81 -28.03 -9.65
C THR A 79 -25.06 -27.18 -9.38
N ASN A 80 -25.07 -25.92 -9.83
CA ASN A 80 -26.13 -24.93 -9.61
C ASN A 80 -26.52 -24.76 -8.13
N ASN A 81 -25.55 -24.93 -7.23
CA ASN A 81 -25.76 -24.85 -5.79
C ASN A 81 -25.44 -23.43 -5.28
N GLN A 82 -26.46 -22.57 -5.29
CA GLN A 82 -26.33 -21.17 -4.90
C GLN A 82 -25.84 -20.98 -3.46
N GLN A 83 -26.15 -21.92 -2.56
CA GLN A 83 -25.70 -21.84 -1.18
C GLN A 83 -24.18 -21.98 -1.06
N ILE A 84 -23.58 -22.87 -1.87
CA ILE A 84 -22.12 -23.05 -1.92
C ILE A 84 -21.47 -21.80 -2.51
N ILE A 85 -22.01 -21.26 -3.60
CA ILE A 85 -21.50 -20.03 -4.25
C ILE A 85 -21.47 -18.87 -3.25
N ASN A 86 -22.60 -18.58 -2.60
CA ASN A 86 -22.69 -17.48 -1.63
C ASN A 86 -21.77 -17.68 -0.42
N THR A 87 -21.59 -18.93 0.04
CA THR A 87 -20.70 -19.23 1.17
C THR A 87 -19.23 -19.01 0.79
N VAL A 88 -18.86 -19.38 -0.44
CA VAL A 88 -17.52 -19.21 -0.97
C VAL A 88 -17.17 -17.73 -1.20
N GLU A 89 -18.09 -16.94 -1.74
CA GLU A 89 -17.90 -15.48 -1.89
C GLU A 89 -17.66 -14.79 -0.55
N ASN A 90 -18.44 -15.14 0.47
CA ASN A 90 -18.25 -14.64 1.83
C ASN A 90 -16.88 -15.04 2.41
N ALA A 91 -16.44 -16.29 2.17
CA ALA A 91 -15.14 -16.76 2.61
C ALA A 91 -13.99 -16.01 1.92
N ILE A 92 -14.10 -15.74 0.62
CA ILE A 92 -13.11 -14.94 -0.13
C ILE A 92 -13.05 -13.50 0.42
N ALA A 93 -14.20 -12.88 0.70
CA ALA A 93 -14.25 -11.53 1.26
C ALA A 93 -13.58 -11.46 2.66
N LEU A 94 -13.77 -12.48 3.50
CA LEU A 94 -13.10 -12.59 4.80
C LEU A 94 -11.58 -12.74 4.67
N VAL A 95 -11.12 -13.52 3.69
CA VAL A 95 -9.69 -13.66 3.37
C VAL A 95 -9.09 -12.31 2.95
N ASP A 96 -9.75 -11.58 2.05
CA ASP A 96 -9.29 -10.27 1.59
C ASP A 96 -9.25 -9.25 2.75
N LYS A 97 -10.26 -9.25 3.62
CA LYS A 97 -10.27 -8.42 4.84
C LYS A 97 -9.14 -8.77 5.80
N THR A 98 -8.82 -10.06 5.94
CA THR A 98 -7.73 -10.54 6.81
C THR A 98 -6.37 -10.12 6.28
N ILE A 99 -6.13 -10.23 4.98
CA ILE A 99 -4.90 -9.74 4.33
C ILE A 99 -4.77 -8.23 4.54
N ALA A 100 -5.83 -7.47 4.28
CA ALA A 100 -5.76 -6.03 4.42
C ALA A 100 -5.53 -5.56 5.86
N ALA A 101 -6.19 -6.17 6.84
CA ALA A 101 -5.95 -5.91 8.26
C ALA A 101 -4.50 -6.25 8.67
N ALA A 102 -3.96 -7.36 8.17
CA ALA A 102 -2.58 -7.78 8.45
C ALA A 102 -1.53 -6.83 7.85
N PHE A 103 -1.84 -6.17 6.74
CA PHE A 103 -0.92 -5.27 6.02
C PHE A 103 -1.24 -3.79 6.21
N ASN A 104 -2.21 -3.42 7.05
CA ASN A 104 -2.73 -2.05 7.19
C ASN A 104 -3.02 -1.40 5.83
N LEU A 105 -3.59 -2.16 4.90
CA LEU A 105 -4.00 -1.65 3.60
C LEU A 105 -5.35 -0.94 3.76
N ASP A 106 -5.45 0.31 3.29
CA ASP A 106 -6.75 0.93 3.08
C ASP A 106 -7.51 0.11 2.05
N ILE A 107 -8.57 -0.57 2.48
CA ILE A 107 -9.47 -1.28 1.59
C ILE A 107 -10.53 -0.28 1.14
N PRO A 108 -10.61 0.08 -0.15
CA PRO A 108 -11.79 0.75 -0.65
C PRO A 108 -12.92 -0.30 -0.68
N TYR A 109 -13.83 -0.26 0.29
CA TYR A 109 -15.13 -0.94 0.18
C TYR A 109 -16.23 -0.04 0.77
N PRO A 110 -17.41 0.11 0.12
CA PRO A 110 -18.00 -0.90 -0.77
C PRO A 110 -17.77 -0.81 -2.28
N LEU A 111 -17.49 -1.95 -2.90
CA LEU A 111 -17.75 -2.15 -4.34
C LEU A 111 -19.26 -1.96 -4.58
N PRO A 112 -19.63 -1.38 -5.73
CA PRO A 112 -21.03 -1.26 -6.11
C PRO A 112 -21.66 -2.65 -6.29
N PRO A 113 -22.96 -2.80 -5.97
CA PRO A 113 -23.69 -4.01 -6.36
C PRO A 113 -23.64 -4.11 -7.88
N THR A 114 -23.13 -5.23 -8.40
CA THR A 114 -23.21 -5.53 -9.84
C THR A 114 -24.67 -5.75 -10.25
N PRO A 115 -25.07 -5.30 -11.44
CA PRO A 115 -26.44 -5.41 -11.95
C PRO A 115 -26.90 -6.85 -12.19
#